data_AF-A0A368FMP5-F1
#
_entry.id   AF-A0A368FMP5-F1
#
_cell.length_a   1.000
_cell.length_b   1.000
_cell.length_c   1.000
_cell.angle_alpha   90.00
_cell.angle_beta   90.00
_cell.angle_gamma   90.00
#
_symmetry.space_group_name_H-M   'P 1'
#
loop_
_entity.id
_entity.type
_entity.pdbx_description
1 polymer ?
#
loop_
_entity_poly.entity_id
_entity_poly.type
_entity_poly.pdbx_seq_one_letter_code
_entity_poly.pdbx_strand_id
1 'polypeptide(L)'
;MSIGLSSPARYSLSYVDSLLTDFTQYPQKSIQFVFQRLLVTCGADCGSPAVHCARVLLSAVGFGQPLPAGPRRSLDESTAAQLIFLIVKFATEEQPSRSVLELAGARHIFNALTDRVSAELQDAEAINDGQLPLLVQSVSSKVLPSASDIQLCLFWVSVTPGKAARLINPFIGQLLHNFFVIIVSSREKTVIRTEFVIRCITAYLEGDYDIGTPVVTFLRNFTYVE
;
A
#
# COMPACT_ATOMS: atom_id res chain seq x y z
N MET A 1 -39.31 -16.68 -3.04
CA MET A 1 -38.72 -16.35 -1.73
C MET A 1 -37.55 -17.28 -1.49
N SER A 2 -36.31 -16.80 -1.66
CA SER A 2 -35.09 -17.54 -1.32
C SER A 2 -34.65 -17.16 0.09
N ILE A 3 -34.87 -18.09 1.03
CA ILE A 3 -34.35 -18.03 2.39
C ILE A 3 -32.86 -18.40 2.29
N GLY A 4 -31.93 -17.47 2.63
CA GLY A 4 -30.51 -17.81 2.80
C GLY A 4 -29.43 -16.84 2.30
N LEU A 5 -29.76 -15.65 1.79
CA LEU A 5 -28.76 -14.66 1.33
C LEU A 5 -28.17 -13.77 2.45
N SER A 6 -27.96 -14.31 3.65
CA SER A 6 -27.03 -13.70 4.62
C SER A 6 -25.60 -13.98 4.14
N SER A 7 -25.18 -13.13 3.20
CA SER A 7 -24.08 -13.24 2.25
C SER A 7 -22.72 -13.73 2.80
N PRO A 8 -22.00 -14.63 2.07
CA PRO A 8 -20.59 -14.98 2.31
C PRO A 8 -19.69 -13.77 2.61
N ALA A 9 -19.98 -12.62 1.98
CA ALA A 9 -19.25 -11.37 2.22
C ALA A 9 -19.31 -10.90 3.68
N ARG A 10 -20.43 -11.07 4.40
CA ARG A 10 -20.53 -10.69 5.81
C ARG A 10 -19.63 -11.54 6.71
N TYR A 11 -19.49 -12.83 6.38
CA TYR A 11 -18.59 -13.73 7.09
C TYR A 11 -17.13 -13.35 6.83
N SER A 12 -16.75 -13.03 5.60
CA SER A 12 -15.40 -12.57 5.25
C SER A 12 -15.01 -11.27 5.96
N LEU A 13 -15.92 -10.29 6.07
CA LEU A 13 -15.67 -9.05 6.82
C LEU A 13 -15.46 -9.31 8.32
N SER A 14 -16.34 -10.13 8.94
CA SER A 14 -16.21 -10.49 10.36
C SER A 14 -14.94 -11.30 10.67
N TYR A 15 -14.46 -12.06 9.67
CA TYR A 15 -13.22 -12.79 9.76
C TYR A 15 -12.02 -11.86 9.68
N VAL A 16 -12.03 -10.88 8.77
CA VAL A 16 -11.03 -9.80 8.71
C VAL A 16 -10.97 -9.04 10.04
N ASP A 17 -12.11 -8.67 10.62
CA ASP A 17 -12.15 -8.02 11.94
C ASP A 17 -11.51 -8.92 13.01
N SER A 18 -11.83 -10.22 13.02
CA SER A 18 -11.25 -11.18 13.96
C SER A 18 -9.74 -11.40 13.74
N LEU A 19 -9.25 -11.29 12.51
CA LEU A 19 -7.82 -11.31 12.19
C LEU A 19 -7.12 -10.01 12.63
N LEU A 20 -7.81 -8.87 12.59
CA LEU A 20 -7.31 -7.55 12.94
C LEU A 20 -7.65 -7.10 14.38
N THR A 21 -8.06 -8.02 15.25
CA THR A 21 -8.09 -7.76 16.69
C THR A 21 -6.69 -7.90 17.29
N ASP A 22 -6.41 -7.09 18.32
CA ASP A 22 -5.20 -7.20 19.15
C ASP A 22 -4.93 -8.67 19.48
N PHE A 23 -3.71 -9.11 19.17
CA PHE A 23 -3.28 -10.47 19.37
C PHE A 23 -2.09 -10.65 20.29
N THR A 24 -1.71 -9.59 21.01
CA THR A 24 -0.70 -9.66 22.09
C THR A 24 -1.04 -10.70 23.16
N GLN A 25 -2.33 -11.00 23.36
CA GLN A 25 -2.81 -12.00 24.32
C GLN A 25 -3.02 -13.40 23.71
N TYR A 26 -2.80 -13.58 22.40
CA TYR A 26 -3.02 -14.83 21.69
C TYR A 26 -1.70 -15.37 21.13
N PRO A 27 -0.93 -16.18 21.89
CA PRO A 27 0.41 -16.62 21.50
C PRO A 27 0.45 -17.46 20.21
N GLN A 28 -0.68 -18.00 19.77
CA GLN A 28 -0.79 -18.75 18.52
C GLN A 28 -0.98 -17.86 17.27
N LYS A 29 -1.31 -16.58 17.45
CA LYS A 29 -1.59 -15.64 16.37
C LYS A 29 -0.36 -14.74 16.17
N SER A 30 0.56 -15.16 15.31
CA SER A 30 1.71 -14.34 14.92
C SER A 30 1.34 -13.34 13.81
N ILE A 31 2.11 -12.27 13.65
CA ILE A 31 1.90 -11.32 12.55
C ILE A 31 1.99 -12.00 11.18
N GLN A 32 2.87 -13.00 11.02
CA GLN A 32 3.00 -13.80 9.80
C GLN A 32 1.73 -14.61 9.51
N PHE A 33 1.15 -15.22 10.54
CA PHE A 33 -0.11 -15.93 10.42
C PHE A 33 -1.25 -14.99 10.00
N VAL A 34 -1.37 -13.84 10.67
CA VAL A 34 -2.39 -12.83 10.34
C VAL A 34 -2.22 -12.34 8.92
N PHE A 35 -1.00 -11.95 8.55
CA PHE A 35 -0.65 -11.52 7.21
C PHE A 35 -1.07 -12.54 6.16
N GLN A 36 -0.65 -13.79 6.30
CA GLN A 36 -0.98 -14.84 5.33
C GLN A 36 -2.51 -15.07 5.21
N ARG A 37 -3.23 -15.06 6.34
CA ARG A 37 -4.70 -15.23 6.33
C ARG A 37 -5.42 -14.05 5.71
N LEU A 38 -4.92 -12.83 5.90
CA LEU A 38 -5.45 -11.64 5.22
C LEU A 38 -5.27 -11.76 3.70
N LEU A 39 -4.08 -12.16 3.24
CA LEU A 39 -3.83 -12.35 1.80
C LEU A 39 -4.80 -13.37 1.19
N VAL A 40 -4.93 -14.54 1.80
CA VAL A 40 -5.84 -15.59 1.31
C VAL A 40 -7.30 -15.12 1.29
N THR A 41 -7.76 -14.48 2.36
CA THR A 41 -9.15 -14.00 2.47
C THR A 41 -9.44 -12.91 1.45
N CYS A 42 -8.53 -11.94 1.29
CA CYS A 42 -8.70 -10.82 0.38
C CYS A 42 -8.48 -11.22 -1.09
N GLY A 43 -7.79 -12.33 -1.36
CA GLY A 43 -7.57 -12.86 -2.71
C GLY A 43 -8.73 -13.73 -3.22
N ALA A 44 -9.52 -14.32 -2.32
CA ALA A 44 -10.62 -15.23 -2.69
C ALA A 44 -11.91 -14.50 -3.10
N ASP A 45 -12.14 -13.30 -2.56
CA ASP A 45 -13.40 -12.56 -2.69
C ASP A 45 -13.25 -11.28 -3.53
N CYS A 46 -14.36 -10.85 -4.13
CA CYS A 46 -14.50 -9.65 -4.95
C CYS A 46 -14.35 -8.34 -4.14
N GLY A 47 -13.11 -7.98 -3.78
CA GLY A 47 -12.66 -6.64 -3.37
C GLY A 47 -13.15 -6.10 -2.01
N SER A 48 -14.36 -6.45 -1.56
CA SER A 48 -14.95 -5.93 -0.33
C SER A 48 -14.13 -6.23 0.94
N PRO A 49 -13.58 -7.45 1.13
CA PRO A 49 -12.71 -7.71 2.29
C PRO A 49 -11.40 -6.92 2.25
N ALA A 50 -10.84 -6.68 1.06
CA ALA A 50 -9.62 -5.90 0.90
C ALA A 50 -9.85 -4.42 1.24
N VAL A 51 -10.96 -3.84 0.78
CA VAL A 51 -11.38 -2.46 1.11
C VAL A 51 -11.61 -2.31 2.61
N HIS A 52 -12.28 -3.27 3.24
CA HIS A 52 -12.49 -3.25 4.69
C HIS A 52 -11.18 -3.40 5.47
N CYS A 53 -10.32 -4.34 5.08
CA CYS A 53 -8.99 -4.53 5.64
C CYS A 53 -8.17 -3.23 5.60
N ALA A 54 -8.12 -2.57 4.44
CA ALA A 54 -7.43 -1.28 4.29
C ALA A 54 -7.99 -0.20 5.21
N ARG A 55 -9.33 -0.10 5.34
CA ARG A 55 -9.97 0.87 6.26
C ARG A 55 -9.61 0.60 7.72
N VAL A 56 -9.64 -0.66 8.16
CA VAL A 56 -9.29 -1.04 9.53
C VAL A 56 -7.83 -0.74 9.83
N LEU A 57 -6.92 -1.10 8.92
CA LEU A 57 -5.49 -0.83 9.08
C LEU A 57 -5.17 0.68 9.11
N LEU A 58 -5.74 1.46 8.19
CA LEU A 58 -5.54 2.91 8.16
C LEU A 58 -6.13 3.60 9.40
N SER A 59 -7.33 3.19 9.83
CA SER A 59 -7.92 3.70 11.07
C SER A 59 -7.08 3.35 12.30
N ALA A 60 -6.43 2.18 12.33
CA ALA A 60 -5.58 1.75 13.45
C ALA A 60 -4.29 2.58 13.56
N VAL A 61 -3.76 3.09 12.44
CA VAL A 61 -2.62 4.04 12.42
C VAL A 61 -3.08 5.51 12.48
N GLY A 62 -4.36 5.76 12.77
CA GLY A 62 -4.91 7.11 12.86
C GLY A 62 -4.87 7.90 11.54
N PHE A 63 -5.00 7.20 10.42
CA PHE A 63 -5.09 7.79 9.08
C PHE A 63 -6.52 7.65 8.51
N GLY A 64 -7.12 8.77 8.12
CA GLY A 64 -8.49 8.85 7.63
C GLY A 64 -9.55 8.80 8.72
N GLN A 65 -10.80 8.52 8.33
CA GLN A 65 -11.94 8.54 9.26
C GLN A 65 -11.87 7.40 10.29
N PRO A 66 -12.08 7.70 11.59
CA PRO A 66 -12.08 6.69 12.62
C PRO A 66 -13.27 5.74 12.44
N LEU A 67 -13.00 4.45 12.55
CA LEU A 67 -14.05 3.44 12.60
C LEU A 67 -14.78 3.48 13.94
N PRO A 68 -16.08 3.15 13.99
CA PRO A 68 -16.81 3.04 15.25
C PRO A 68 -16.14 2.01 16.15
N ALA A 69 -16.09 2.30 17.45
CA ALA A 69 -15.47 1.41 18.43
C ALA A 69 -16.12 0.03 18.40
N GLY A 70 -15.35 -0.98 18.02
CA GLY A 70 -15.77 -2.37 18.05
C GLY A 70 -15.82 -2.93 19.48
N PRO A 71 -16.51 -4.05 19.71
CA PRO A 71 -16.56 -4.71 21.01
C PRO A 71 -15.21 -5.32 21.43
N ARG A 72 -14.26 -5.44 20.50
CA ARG A 72 -12.92 -6.00 20.73
C ARG A 72 -11.87 -4.93 20.51
N ARG A 73 -10.78 -5.03 21.26
CA ARG A 73 -9.63 -4.13 21.13
C ARG A 73 -9.03 -4.24 19.73
N SER A 74 -8.96 -3.12 19.03
CA SER A 74 -8.27 -2.98 17.75
C SER A 74 -6.77 -3.25 17.90
N LEU A 75 -6.12 -3.59 16.78
CA LEU A 75 -4.66 -3.60 16.71
C LEU A 75 -4.06 -2.29 17.20
N ASP A 76 -2.89 -2.40 17.84
CA ASP A 76 -2.07 -1.24 18.13
C ASP A 76 -1.46 -0.67 16.84
N GLU A 77 -1.11 0.62 16.88
CA GLU A 77 -0.57 1.38 15.76
C GLU A 77 0.68 0.71 15.16
N SER A 78 1.58 0.18 15.99
CA SER A 78 2.84 -0.40 15.53
C SER A 78 2.62 -1.70 14.74
N THR A 79 1.74 -2.57 15.22
CA THR A 79 1.38 -3.81 14.51
C THR A 79 0.62 -3.52 13.22
N ALA A 80 -0.27 -2.53 13.23
CA ALA A 80 -1.00 -2.12 12.02
C ALA A 80 -0.03 -1.56 10.96
N ALA A 81 0.88 -0.66 11.33
CA ALA A 81 1.91 -0.14 10.45
C ALA A 81 2.82 -1.25 9.89
N GLN A 82 3.19 -2.23 10.73
CA GLN A 82 3.98 -3.38 10.29
C GLN A 82 3.22 -4.25 9.27
N LEU A 83 1.92 -4.47 9.46
CA LEU A 83 1.09 -5.19 8.49
C LEU A 83 0.98 -4.43 7.16
N ILE A 84 0.75 -3.11 7.21
CA ILE A 84 0.72 -2.26 6.01
C ILE A 84 2.05 -2.36 5.25
N PHE A 85 3.17 -2.25 5.96
CA PHE A 85 4.51 -2.42 5.37
C PHE A 85 4.67 -3.78 4.68
N LEU A 86 4.28 -4.87 5.33
CA LEU A 86 4.34 -6.22 4.74
C LEU A 86 3.48 -6.34 3.49
N ILE A 87 2.28 -5.75 3.49
CA ILE A 87 1.39 -5.71 2.33
C ILE A 87 2.02 -4.94 1.16
N VAL A 88 2.55 -3.74 1.42
CA VAL A 88 3.22 -2.93 0.39
C VAL A 88 4.40 -3.70 -0.19
N LYS A 89 5.28 -4.22 0.67
CA LYS A 89 6.43 -5.02 0.28
C LYS A 89 6.04 -6.21 -0.61
N PHE A 90 5.06 -6.99 -0.17
CA PHE A 90 4.65 -8.19 -0.87
C PHE A 90 3.91 -7.91 -2.18
N ALA A 91 3.20 -6.79 -2.26
CA ALA A 91 2.49 -6.35 -3.46
C ALA A 91 3.43 -5.81 -4.54
N THR A 92 4.52 -5.14 -4.15
CA THR A 92 5.42 -4.41 -5.08
C THR A 92 6.67 -5.20 -5.48
N GLU A 93 7.14 -6.11 -4.62
CA GLU A 93 8.31 -6.95 -4.89
C GLU A 93 7.91 -8.30 -5.49
N GLU A 94 8.84 -8.95 -6.21
CA GLU A 94 8.67 -10.32 -6.67
C GLU A 94 8.63 -11.29 -5.49
N GLN A 95 7.70 -12.24 -5.57
CA GLN A 95 7.43 -13.20 -4.50
C GLN A 95 7.48 -14.61 -5.08
N PRO A 96 8.70 -15.15 -5.35
CA PRO A 96 8.83 -16.47 -5.94
C PRO A 96 8.24 -17.51 -5.00
N SER A 97 7.56 -18.51 -5.55
CA SER A 97 6.93 -19.62 -4.81
C SER A 97 5.68 -19.27 -3.98
N ARG A 98 5.10 -18.07 -4.14
CA ARG A 98 3.84 -17.69 -3.48
C ARG A 98 2.63 -18.04 -4.35
N SER A 99 1.52 -18.36 -3.70
CA SER A 99 0.31 -18.75 -4.40
C SER A 99 -0.32 -17.57 -5.13
N VAL A 100 -0.99 -17.82 -6.27
CA VAL A 100 -1.75 -16.81 -7.02
C VAL A 100 -2.75 -16.08 -6.11
N LEU A 101 -3.34 -16.82 -5.17
CA LEU A 101 -4.30 -16.28 -4.21
C LEU A 101 -3.66 -15.27 -3.25
N GLU A 102 -2.47 -15.58 -2.70
CA GLU A 102 -1.75 -14.66 -1.84
C GLU A 102 -1.31 -13.40 -2.60
N LEU A 103 -0.85 -13.56 -3.84
CA LEU A 103 -0.45 -12.44 -4.71
C LEU A 103 -1.64 -11.54 -5.05
N ALA A 104 -2.79 -12.13 -5.38
CA ALA A 104 -4.03 -11.40 -5.64
C ALA A 104 -4.50 -10.65 -4.40
N GLY A 105 -4.50 -11.30 -3.24
CA GLY A 105 -4.87 -10.67 -1.97
C GLY A 105 -3.98 -9.48 -1.61
N ALA A 106 -2.67 -9.62 -1.75
CA ALA A 106 -1.74 -8.51 -1.50
C ALA A 106 -2.01 -7.33 -2.45
N ARG A 107 -2.22 -7.61 -3.73
CA ARG A 107 -2.56 -6.59 -4.73
C ARG A 107 -3.89 -5.91 -4.43
N HIS A 108 -4.91 -6.66 -4.03
CA HIS A 108 -6.22 -6.10 -3.70
C HIS A 108 -6.17 -5.21 -2.46
N ILE A 109 -5.46 -5.62 -1.40
CA ILE A 109 -5.31 -4.79 -0.20
C ILE A 109 -4.45 -3.56 -0.51
N PHE A 110 -3.36 -3.72 -1.26
CA PHE A 110 -2.50 -2.62 -1.68
C PHE A 110 -3.25 -1.57 -2.52
N ASN A 111 -4.05 -2.01 -3.49
CA ASN A 111 -4.90 -1.11 -4.28
C ASN A 111 -5.92 -0.40 -3.37
N ALA A 112 -6.54 -1.11 -2.43
CA ALA A 112 -7.48 -0.50 -1.49
C ALA A 112 -6.82 0.53 -0.55
N LEU A 113 -5.58 0.29 -0.10
CA LEU A 113 -4.79 1.23 0.69
C LEU A 113 -4.49 2.50 -0.12
N THR A 114 -3.96 2.33 -1.33
CA THR A 114 -3.61 3.45 -2.21
C THR A 114 -4.83 4.25 -2.65
N ASP A 115 -5.94 3.59 -3.00
CA ASP A 115 -7.21 4.26 -3.34
C ASP A 115 -7.78 5.06 -2.17
N ARG A 116 -7.67 4.53 -0.93
CA ARG A 116 -8.13 5.28 0.24
C ARG A 116 -7.25 6.49 0.52
N VAL A 117 -5.93 6.35 0.43
CA VAL A 117 -5.00 7.49 0.55
C VAL A 117 -5.29 8.54 -0.53
N SER A 118 -5.50 8.12 -1.78
CA SER A 118 -5.91 9.02 -2.88
C SER A 118 -7.16 9.82 -2.56
N ALA A 119 -8.18 9.17 -1.98
CA ALA A 119 -9.43 9.82 -1.63
C ALA A 119 -9.23 10.88 -0.54
N GLU A 120 -8.49 10.56 0.53
CA GLU A 120 -8.20 11.51 1.61
C GLU A 120 -7.43 12.74 1.11
N LEU A 121 -6.49 12.56 0.17
CA LEU A 121 -5.75 13.68 -0.45
C LEU A 121 -6.67 14.58 -1.27
N GLN A 122 -7.59 13.99 -2.04
CA GLN A 122 -8.55 14.75 -2.84
C GLN A 122 -9.56 15.48 -1.97
N ASP A 123 -10.01 14.86 -0.87
CA ASP A 123 -10.91 15.48 0.10
C ASP A 123 -10.23 16.67 0.78
N ALA A 124 -8.96 16.54 1.20
CA ALA A 124 -8.19 17.64 1.78
C ALA A 124 -8.02 18.82 0.80
N GLU A 125 -7.71 18.54 -0.46
CA GLU A 125 -7.61 19.58 -1.50
C GLU A 125 -8.96 20.27 -1.73
N ALA A 126 -10.07 19.52 -1.74
CA ALA A 126 -11.41 20.08 -1.94
C ALA A 126 -11.84 21.02 -0.81
N ILE A 127 -11.38 20.76 0.43
CA ILE A 127 -11.64 21.60 1.60
C ILE A 127 -10.72 22.84 1.60
N ASN A 128 -9.59 22.79 0.87
CA ASN A 128 -8.61 23.87 0.70
C ASN A 128 -8.12 24.46 2.04
N ASP A 129 -7.78 23.58 2.97
CA ASP A 129 -7.35 23.93 4.34
C ASP A 129 -5.82 23.93 4.53
N GLY A 130 -5.06 23.70 3.45
CA GLY A 130 -3.60 23.61 3.50
C GLY A 130 -3.07 22.35 4.20
N GLN A 131 -3.91 21.34 4.49
CA GLN A 131 -3.48 20.12 5.17
C GLN A 131 -2.76 19.12 4.26
N LEU A 132 -2.76 19.33 2.94
CA LEU A 132 -2.17 18.40 1.98
C LEU A 132 -0.71 17.99 2.31
N PRO A 133 0.22 18.92 2.64
CA PRO A 133 1.59 18.54 3.04
C PRO A 133 1.64 17.71 4.33
N LEU A 134 0.77 18.03 5.30
CA LEU A 134 0.68 17.29 6.57
C LEU A 134 0.15 15.87 6.34
N LEU A 135 -0.81 15.71 5.43
CA LEU A 135 -1.38 14.43 5.07
C LEU A 135 -0.35 13.55 4.34
N VAL A 136 0.42 14.14 3.42
CA VAL A 136 1.56 13.47 2.77
C VAL A 136 2.60 13.04 3.80
N GLN A 137 2.96 13.90 4.75
CA GLN A 137 3.89 13.56 5.83
C GLN A 137 3.34 12.47 6.77
N SER A 138 2.02 12.45 7.00
CA SER A 138 1.33 11.44 7.81
C SER A 138 1.43 10.04 7.19
N VAL A 139 1.40 9.93 5.86
CA VAL A 139 1.63 8.63 5.19
C VAL A 139 3.02 8.10 5.52
N SER A 140 4.07 8.92 5.40
CA SER A 140 5.44 8.49 5.72
C SER A 140 5.65 8.22 7.21
N SER A 141 5.01 8.98 8.10
CA SER A 141 5.26 8.88 9.55
C SER A 141 4.34 7.94 10.32
N LYS A 142 3.15 7.61 9.80
CA LYS A 142 2.16 6.73 10.46
C LYS A 142 1.81 5.50 9.64
N VAL A 143 1.55 5.67 8.35
CA VAL A 143 1.11 4.57 7.48
C VAL A 143 2.29 3.67 7.12
N LEU A 144 3.45 4.26 6.83
CA LEU A 144 4.67 3.58 6.41
C LEU A 144 5.94 4.06 7.15
N PRO A 145 5.95 4.08 8.51
CA PRO A 145 7.06 4.62 9.31
C PRO A 145 8.39 3.88 9.13
N SER A 146 8.36 2.63 8.68
CA SER A 146 9.54 1.78 8.48
C SER A 146 9.86 1.54 7.01
N ALA A 147 9.17 2.21 6.09
CA ALA A 147 9.40 2.04 4.65
C ALA A 147 10.73 2.67 4.23
N SER A 148 11.45 1.98 3.34
CA SER A 148 12.58 2.58 2.63
C SER A 148 12.09 3.63 1.62
N ASP A 149 13.00 4.49 1.14
CA ASP A 149 12.72 5.42 0.05
C ASP A 149 12.12 4.72 -1.17
N ILE A 150 12.55 3.48 -1.45
CA ILE A 150 12.02 2.67 -2.54
C ILE A 150 10.57 2.28 -2.26
N GLN A 151 10.24 1.78 -1.08
CA GLN A 151 8.87 1.39 -0.75
C GLN A 151 7.92 2.58 -0.69
N LEU A 152 8.38 3.71 -0.16
CA LEU A 152 7.63 4.97 -0.21
C LEU A 152 7.39 5.42 -1.66
N CYS A 153 8.42 5.36 -2.51
CA CYS A 153 8.30 5.67 -3.93
C CYS A 153 7.25 4.77 -4.60
N LEU A 154 7.35 3.45 -4.42
CA LEU A 154 6.43 2.46 -5.00
C LEU A 154 4.98 2.65 -4.53
N PHE A 155 4.80 3.04 -3.27
CA PHE A 155 3.49 3.37 -2.73
C PHE A 155 2.93 4.63 -3.40
N TRP A 156 3.71 5.71 -3.45
CA TRP A 156 3.26 6.99 -3.97
C TRP A 156 2.95 6.98 -5.46
N VAL A 157 3.75 6.30 -6.29
CA VAL A 157 3.45 6.14 -7.74
C VAL A 157 2.21 5.26 -7.99
N SER A 158 1.68 4.64 -6.94
CA SER A 158 0.48 3.81 -6.99
C SER A 158 -0.75 4.48 -6.39
N VAL A 159 -0.60 5.60 -5.68
CA VAL A 159 -1.71 6.49 -5.32
C VAL A 159 -2.34 6.94 -6.64
N THR A 160 -3.59 6.51 -6.83
CA THR A 160 -4.36 6.39 -8.08
C THR A 160 -4.02 7.45 -9.15
N PRO A 161 -3.83 7.04 -10.42
CA PRO A 161 -3.61 7.96 -11.53
C PRO A 161 -4.77 8.96 -11.67
N GLY A 162 -4.45 10.23 -11.93
CA GLY A 162 -5.44 11.30 -12.10
C GLY A 162 -5.21 12.50 -11.17
N LYS A 163 -6.27 13.00 -10.52
CA LYS A 163 -6.20 14.21 -9.69
C LYS A 163 -5.24 14.07 -8.50
N ALA A 164 -5.24 12.92 -7.81
CA ALA A 164 -4.32 12.67 -6.70
C ALA A 164 -2.85 12.65 -7.13
N ALA A 165 -2.53 12.08 -8.31
CA ALA A 165 -1.17 12.07 -8.85
C ALA A 165 -0.59 13.49 -8.99
N ARG A 166 -1.40 14.45 -9.48
CA ARG A 166 -0.97 15.86 -9.58
C ARG A 166 -0.69 16.50 -8.22
N LEU A 167 -1.45 16.12 -7.20
CA LEU A 167 -1.27 16.63 -5.84
C LEU A 167 0.01 16.10 -5.20
N ILE A 168 0.43 14.87 -5.53
CA ILE A 168 1.61 14.23 -4.93
C ILE A 168 2.90 14.50 -5.72
N ASN A 169 2.84 14.84 -7.01
CA ASN A 169 4.01 15.13 -7.85
C ASN A 169 5.03 16.09 -7.22
N PRO A 170 4.63 17.20 -6.55
CA PRO A 170 5.58 18.10 -5.89
C PRO A 170 6.38 17.43 -4.74
N PHE A 171 5.88 16.33 -4.18
CA PHE A 171 6.43 15.69 -2.98
C PHE A 171 7.27 14.45 -3.30
N ILE A 172 7.11 13.84 -4.49
CA ILE A 172 7.72 12.54 -4.79
C ILE A 172 8.97 12.61 -5.68
N GLY A 173 9.35 13.80 -6.17
CA GLY A 173 10.50 13.96 -7.07
C GLY A 173 11.81 13.45 -6.48
N GLN A 174 12.08 13.76 -5.20
CA GLN A 174 13.26 13.24 -4.51
C GLN A 174 13.20 11.71 -4.32
N LEU A 175 12.02 11.15 -4.06
CA LEU A 175 11.83 9.71 -3.91
C LEU A 175 12.10 8.98 -5.23
N LEU A 176 11.59 9.52 -6.35
CA LEU A 176 11.86 8.99 -7.69
C LEU A 176 13.36 9.07 -8.03
N HIS A 177 14.02 10.20 -7.74
CA HIS A 177 15.46 10.32 -7.94
C HIS A 177 16.23 9.26 -7.15
N ASN A 178 15.93 9.13 -5.84
CA ASN A 178 16.58 8.14 -4.97
C ASN A 178 16.31 6.71 -5.46
N PHE A 179 15.08 6.41 -5.88
CA PHE A 179 14.71 5.13 -6.46
C PHE A 179 15.62 4.76 -7.64
N PHE A 180 15.77 5.63 -8.64
CA PHE A 180 16.60 5.35 -9.81
C PHE A 180 18.08 5.25 -9.46
N VAL A 181 18.59 6.09 -8.57
CA VAL A 181 19.99 6.01 -8.11
C VAL A 181 20.26 4.66 -7.44
N ILE A 182 19.38 4.19 -6.56
CA ILE A 182 19.55 2.92 -5.84
C ILE A 182 19.46 1.74 -6.81
N ILE A 183 18.48 1.75 -7.70
CA ILE A 183 18.27 0.67 -8.68
C ILE A 183 19.43 0.60 -9.68
N VAL A 184 19.88 1.73 -10.25
CA VAL A 184 21.02 1.77 -11.18
C VAL A 184 22.32 1.33 -10.51
N SER A 185 22.54 1.77 -9.26
CA SER A 185 23.73 1.38 -8.51
C SER A 185 23.72 -0.08 -8.03
N SER A 186 22.65 -0.84 -8.32
CA SER A 186 22.47 -2.24 -7.91
C SER A 186 22.69 -2.44 -6.40
N ARG A 187 22.43 -1.39 -5.60
CA ARG A 187 22.65 -1.42 -4.15
C ARG A 187 21.59 -2.26 -3.43
N GLU A 188 20.42 -2.42 -4.04
CA GLU A 188 19.38 -3.33 -3.55
C GLU A 188 19.39 -4.64 -4.35
N LYS A 189 19.28 -5.77 -3.63
CA LYS A 189 19.07 -7.10 -4.21
C LYS A 189 17.58 -7.39 -4.48
N THR A 190 16.72 -6.44 -4.18
CA THR A 190 15.26 -6.60 -4.22
C THR A 190 14.79 -6.58 -5.66
N VAL A 191 14.09 -7.62 -6.10
CA VAL A 191 13.51 -7.65 -7.44
C VAL A 191 12.13 -7.02 -7.38
N ILE A 192 12.02 -5.82 -7.94
CA ILE A 192 10.76 -5.06 -8.01
C ILE A 192 9.96 -5.55 -9.21
N ARG A 193 8.65 -5.75 -9.03
CA ARG A 193 7.79 -6.17 -10.14
C ARG A 193 7.79 -5.11 -11.25
N THR A 194 7.87 -5.56 -12.49
CA THR A 194 7.99 -4.71 -13.68
C THR A 194 6.88 -3.65 -13.77
N GLU A 195 5.65 -3.97 -13.34
CA GLU A 195 4.53 -3.01 -13.38
C GLU A 195 4.81 -1.74 -12.56
N PHE A 196 5.54 -1.84 -11.45
CA PHE A 196 5.87 -0.69 -10.61
C PHE A 196 7.09 0.06 -11.14
N VAL A 197 8.06 -0.64 -11.74
CA VAL A 197 9.16 0.00 -12.46
C VAL A 197 8.62 0.91 -13.58
N ILE A 198 7.65 0.40 -14.35
CA ILE A 198 6.97 1.18 -15.38
C ILE A 198 6.27 2.40 -14.78
N ARG A 199 5.54 2.24 -13.66
CA ARG A 199 4.89 3.38 -12.98
C ARG A 199 5.88 4.45 -12.52
N CYS A 200 7.02 4.05 -11.96
CA CYS A 200 8.09 4.99 -11.57
C CYS A 200 8.65 5.75 -12.78
N ILE A 201 8.90 5.07 -13.91
CA ILE A 201 9.35 5.72 -15.14
C ILE A 201 8.30 6.70 -15.63
N THR A 202 7.03 6.29 -15.73
CA THR A 202 5.94 7.16 -16.18
C THR A 202 5.81 8.39 -15.30
N ALA A 203 5.77 8.22 -13.96
CA ALA A 203 5.67 9.33 -13.02
C ALA A 203 6.85 10.31 -13.14
N TYR A 204 8.06 9.80 -13.39
CA TYR A 204 9.24 10.64 -13.59
C TYR A 204 9.21 11.40 -14.92
N LEU A 205 8.72 10.78 -15.99
CA LEU A 205 8.61 11.42 -17.31
C LEU A 205 7.45 12.44 -17.37
N GLU A 206 6.40 12.25 -16.57
CA GLU A 206 5.28 13.19 -16.46
C GLU A 206 5.60 14.41 -15.58
N GLY A 207 6.63 14.33 -14.74
CA GLY A 207 7.10 15.48 -13.97
C GLY A 207 8.11 16.32 -14.74
N ASP A 208 8.10 17.63 -14.51
CA ASP A 208 9.19 18.54 -14.91
C ASP A 208 10.41 18.37 -13.99
N TYR A 209 10.84 17.12 -13.76
CA TYR A 209 12.08 16.83 -13.05
C TYR A 209 13.23 17.02 -14.04
N ASP A 210 14.31 17.67 -13.61
CA ASP A 210 15.52 17.75 -14.41
C ASP A 210 15.98 16.32 -14.73
N ILE A 211 15.92 15.94 -16.02
CA ILE A 211 16.13 14.56 -16.48
C ILE A 211 17.62 14.25 -16.29
N GLY A 212 17.96 13.87 -15.07
CA GLY A 212 19.30 13.51 -14.71
C GLY A 212 19.71 12.21 -15.40
N THR A 213 21.01 12.08 -15.62
CA THR A 213 21.75 10.88 -16.02
C THR A 213 21.25 9.54 -15.45
N PRO A 214 20.70 9.43 -14.20
CA PRO A 214 20.29 8.14 -13.64
C PRO A 214 19.18 7.43 -14.43
N VAL A 215 18.13 8.12 -14.88
CA VAL A 215 17.01 7.46 -15.59
C VAL A 215 17.44 7.01 -16.99
N VAL A 216 18.21 7.83 -17.69
CA VAL A 216 18.78 7.47 -18.99
C VAL A 216 19.71 6.25 -18.85
N THR A 217 20.51 6.20 -17.79
CA THR A 217 21.40 5.05 -17.50
C THR A 217 20.59 3.81 -17.15
N PHE A 218 19.52 3.96 -16.35
CA PHE A 218 18.60 2.87 -16.03
C PHE A 218 17.97 2.28 -17.30
N LEU A 219 17.37 3.12 -18.14
CA LEU A 219 16.72 2.70 -19.38
C LEU A 219 17.70 2.00 -20.33
N ARG A 220 18.93 2.54 -20.46
CA ARG A 220 20.00 1.88 -21.23
C ARG A 220 20.29 0.50 -20.66
N ASN A 221 20.55 0.38 -19.36
CA ASN A 221 20.87 -0.90 -18.74
C ASN A 221 19.70 -1.90 -18.85
N PHE A 222 18.46 -1.44 -18.77
CA PHE A 222 17.26 -2.28 -18.89
C PHE A 222 17.09 -2.84 -20.31
N THR A 223 17.44 -2.08 -21.35
CA THR A 223 17.39 -2.55 -22.75
C THR A 223 18.45 -3.59 -23.13
N TYR A 224 19.47 -3.80 -22.29
CA TYR A 224 20.54 -4.79 -22.54
C TYR A 224 20.34 -6.12 -21.79
N VAL A 225 19.22 -6.29 -21.08
CA VAL A 225 18.84 -7.55 -20.42
C VAL A 225 17.74 -8.23 -21.25
N GLU A 226 18.15 -8.81 -22.39
CA GLU A 226 17.40 -9.86 -23.09
C GLU A 226 18.18 -11.18 -23.02
#